data_AF-A0A9E5BZS7-F1
#
_entry.id   AF-A0A9E5BZS7-F1
#
_cell.length_a   1.000
_cell.length_b   1.000
_cell.length_c   1.000
_cell.angle_alpha   90.00
_cell.angle_beta   90.00
_cell.angle_gamma   90.00
#
_symmetry.space_group_name_H-M   'P 1'
#
loop_
_entity.id
_entity.type
_entity.pdbx_description
1 polymer ?
#
loop_
_entity_poly.entity_id
_entity_poly.type
_entity_poly.pdbx_seq_one_letter_code
_entity_poly.pdbx_strand_id
1 'polypeptide(L)'
;MSDLKIPASNEVTAEWLTSALRSGGVIKDASVTSLEFEGDIAAGVGFMGQLARIKPTYDQAEEGAPALIIAKFPAAAPDNREIAEVFRFYEIET
;
A
#
# COMPACT_ATOMS: atom_id res chain seq x y z
N MET A 1 -15.45 8.20 2.41
CA MET A 1 -14.07 7.70 2.19
C MET A 1 -13.14 8.81 2.65
N SER A 2 -12.09 8.48 3.40
CA SER A 2 -11.09 9.47 3.83
C SER A 2 -10.42 10.11 2.61
N ASP A 3 -10.12 11.41 2.68
CA ASP A 3 -9.36 12.16 1.65
C ASP A 3 -7.87 11.77 1.60
N LEU A 4 -7.55 10.52 1.94
CA LEU A 4 -6.18 10.04 1.99
C LEU A 4 -5.68 9.81 0.55
N LYS A 5 -4.75 10.65 0.09
CA LYS A 5 -4.09 10.45 -1.21
C LYS A 5 -3.38 9.08 -1.21
N ILE A 6 -3.59 8.28 -2.25
CA ILE A 6 -2.89 7.00 -2.42
C ILE A 6 -1.43 7.28 -2.83
N PRO A 7 -0.43 6.82 -2.05
CA PRO A 7 0.99 7.08 -2.30
C PRO A 7 1.55 6.12 -3.35
N ALA A 8 2.66 6.53 -3.99
CA ALA A 8 3.53 5.57 -4.67
C ALA A 8 4.22 4.64 -3.65
N SER A 9 4.81 3.54 -4.12
CA SER A 9 5.43 2.52 -3.27
C SER A 9 6.53 3.08 -2.35
N ASN A 10 7.30 4.04 -2.84
CA ASN A 10 8.36 4.74 -2.11
C ASN A 10 7.88 5.93 -1.27
N GLU A 11 6.59 6.25 -1.29
CA GLU A 11 5.99 7.36 -0.56
C GLU A 11 5.15 6.91 0.64
N VAL A 12 5.05 5.59 0.89
CA VAL A 12 4.31 5.06 2.02
C VAL A 12 5.06 5.37 3.32
N THR A 13 4.42 6.13 4.21
CA THR A 13 4.94 6.48 5.54
C THR A 13 4.18 5.79 6.66
N ALA A 14 4.77 5.72 7.85
CA ALA A 14 4.12 5.17 9.04
C ALA A 14 2.86 5.96 9.42
N GLU A 15 2.90 7.30 9.29
CA GLU A 15 1.75 8.18 9.53
C GLU A 15 0.61 7.91 8.54
N TRP A 16 0.96 7.77 7.25
CA TRP A 16 -0.02 7.45 6.22
C TRP A 16 -0.66 6.08 6.47
N LEU A 17 0.15 5.06 6.78
CA LEU A 17 -0.36 3.71 7.03
C LEU A 17 -1.25 3.66 8.28
N THR A 18 -0.89 4.40 9.34
CA THR A 18 -1.72 4.56 10.54
C THR A 18 -3.08 5.13 10.16
N SER A 19 -3.10 6.20 9.37
CA SER A 19 -4.32 6.86 8.92
C SER A 19 -5.18 5.93 8.04
N ALA A 20 -4.56 5.17 7.14
CA ALA A 20 -5.25 4.21 6.29
C ALA A 20 -5.89 3.07 7.10
N LEU A 21 -5.15 2.46 8.02
CA LEU A 21 -5.65 1.37 8.87
C LEU A 21 -6.79 1.85 9.78
N ARG A 22 -6.68 3.05 10.36
CA ARG A 22 -7.77 3.67 11.14
C ARG A 22 -8.99 3.97 10.30
N SER A 23 -8.81 4.53 9.11
CA SER A 23 -9.94 4.80 8.20
C SER A 23 -10.67 3.52 7.77
N GLY A 24 -9.97 2.39 7.71
CA GLY A 24 -10.55 1.07 7.44
C GLY A 24 -11.12 0.38 8.68
N GLY A 25 -10.99 0.97 9.87
CA GLY A 25 -11.41 0.38 11.14
C GLY A 25 -10.58 -0.83 11.59
N VAL A 26 -9.37 -1.01 11.04
CA VAL A 26 -8.49 -2.14 11.34
C VAL A 26 -7.78 -1.95 12.69
N ILE A 27 -7.37 -0.72 12.97
CA ILE A 27 -6.81 -0.31 14.27
C ILE A 27 -7.54 0.94 14.76
N LYS A 28 -7.52 1.17 16.07
CA LYS A 28 -8.14 2.32 16.75
C LYS A 28 -7.10 3.12 17.51
N ASP A 29 -6.38 2.46 18.40
CA ASP A 29 -5.52 3.12 19.40
C ASP A 29 -4.05 3.02 19.01
N ALA A 30 -3.59 1.90 18.46
CA ALA A 30 -2.22 1.72 18.01
C ALA A 30 -1.86 2.68 16.86
N SER A 31 -0.59 3.03 16.79
CA SER A 31 0.01 3.81 15.72
C SER A 31 1.22 3.06 15.16
N VAL A 32 1.40 3.12 13.85
CA VAL A 32 2.59 2.56 13.21
C VAL A 32 3.77 3.48 13.49
N THR A 33 4.88 2.91 13.95
CA THR A 33 6.11 3.63 14.32
C THR A 33 7.23 3.43 13.29
N SER A 34 7.27 2.27 12.65
CA SER A 34 8.24 1.99 11.58
C SER A 34 7.67 1.02 10.55
N LEU A 35 8.25 1.07 9.35
CA LEU A 35 7.91 0.17 8.25
C LEU A 35 9.19 -0.52 7.78
N GLU A 36 9.17 -1.84 7.71
CA GLU A 36 10.18 -2.62 6.99
C GLU A 36 9.57 -3.13 5.68
N PHE A 37 10.22 -2.81 4.56
CA PHE A 37 9.81 -3.25 3.23
C PHE A 37 10.63 -4.47 2.84
N GLU A 38 9.97 -5.63 2.81
CA GLU A 38 10.59 -6.88 2.37
C GLU A 38 10.53 -7.00 0.85
N GLY A 39 11.42 -6.26 0.16
CA GLY A 39 11.68 -6.39 -1.27
C GLY A 39 10.49 -6.18 -2.22
N ASP A 40 10.78 -6.13 -3.52
CA ASP A 40 9.74 -6.23 -4.55
C ASP A 40 9.44 -7.72 -4.74
N ILE A 41 8.43 -8.20 -3.99
CA ILE A 41 8.03 -9.61 -3.97
C ILE A 41 7.50 -10.12 -5.32
N ALA A 42 7.35 -9.24 -6.31
CA ALA A 42 6.96 -9.57 -7.67
C ALA A 42 7.86 -8.89 -8.74
N ALA A 43 9.11 -8.57 -8.38
CA ALA A 43 10.06 -7.93 -9.29
C ALA A 43 10.16 -8.70 -10.62
N GLY A 44 9.93 -7.99 -11.73
CA GLY A 44 10.03 -8.56 -13.09
C GLY A 44 8.84 -9.42 -13.54
N VAL A 45 7.83 -9.64 -12.68
CA VAL A 45 6.63 -10.44 -13.02
C VAL A 45 5.39 -9.57 -13.23
N GLY A 46 5.37 -8.36 -12.65
CA GLY A 46 4.24 -7.43 -12.72
C GLY A 46 4.35 -6.42 -13.86
N PHE A 47 3.69 -6.67 -15.00
CA PHE A 47 3.57 -5.67 -16.07
C PHE A 47 2.71 -4.46 -15.63
N MET A 48 1.71 -4.69 -14.78
CA MET A 48 0.61 -3.76 -14.51
C MET A 48 0.63 -3.14 -13.11
N GLY A 49 1.55 -3.56 -12.25
CA GLY A 49 1.56 -3.13 -10.84
C GLY A 49 2.78 -3.65 -10.09
N GLN A 50 3.12 -2.93 -9.01
CA GLN A 50 4.20 -3.30 -8.10
C GLN A 50 3.58 -3.88 -6.81
N LEU A 51 4.20 -4.92 -6.27
CA LEU A 51 3.83 -5.49 -4.98
C LEU A 51 4.96 -5.29 -3.97
N ALA A 52 4.61 -4.81 -2.79
CA ALA A 52 5.52 -4.75 -1.66
C ALA A 52 4.92 -5.52 -0.49
N ARG A 53 5.79 -6.17 0.28
CA ARG A 53 5.45 -6.72 1.58
C ARG A 53 5.96 -5.78 2.66
N ILE A 54 5.05 -5.33 3.53
CA ILE A 54 5.33 -4.36 4.58
C ILE A 54 5.14 -5.03 5.92
N LYS A 55 6.18 -4.96 6.77
CA LYS A 55 6.13 -5.32 8.19
C LYS A 55 6.05 -4.03 9.01
N PRO A 56 4.85 -3.67 9.51
CA PRO A 56 4.71 -2.53 10.41
C PRO A 56 5.12 -2.89 11.84
N THR A 57 5.79 -1.97 12.51
CA THR A 57 5.94 -1.96 13.98
C THR A 57 4.93 -0.99 14.56
N TYR A 58 4.26 -1.39 15.64
CA TYR A 58 3.30 -0.54 16.35
C TYR A 58 3.88 -0.07 17.68
N ASP A 59 3.40 1.06 18.18
CA ASP A 59 3.72 1.57 19.52
C ASP A 59 3.15 0.70 20.65
N GLN A 60 2.02 0.03 20.40
CA GLN A 60 1.38 -0.90 21.32
C GLN A 60 0.73 -2.06 20.57
N ALA A 61 0.49 -3.16 21.29
CA ALA A 61 -0.28 -4.27 20.75
C ALA A 61 -1.76 -3.89 20.69
N GLU A 62 -2.40 -4.20 19.57
CA GLU A 62 -3.86 -4.06 19.39
C GLU A 62 -4.38 -5.32 18.68
N GLU A 63 -5.53 -5.81 19.14
CA GLU A 63 -6.17 -6.98 18.53
C GLU A 63 -6.61 -6.66 17.10
N GLY A 64 -6.24 -7.52 16.15
CA GLY A 64 -6.55 -7.34 14.74
C GLY A 64 -5.56 -6.47 13.96
N ALA A 65 -4.59 -5.83 14.62
CA ALA A 65 -3.52 -5.11 13.94
C ALA A 65 -2.67 -6.08 13.09
N PRO A 66 -2.52 -5.83 11.77
CA PRO A 66 -1.83 -6.76 10.89
C PRO A 66 -0.33 -6.76 11.15
N ALA A 67 0.24 -7.95 11.35
CA ALA A 67 1.69 -8.17 11.44
C ALA A 67 2.40 -8.08 10.07
N LEU A 68 1.64 -8.23 8.99
CA LEU A 68 2.14 -8.20 7.62
C LEU A 68 1.07 -7.64 6.69
N ILE A 69 1.49 -6.80 5.74
CA ILE A 69 0.62 -6.20 4.74
C ILE A 69 1.20 -6.45 3.36
N ILE A 70 0.35 -6.81 2.39
CA ILE A 70 0.68 -6.78 0.97
C ILE A 70 0.12 -5.49 0.39
N ALA A 71 1.01 -4.59 -0.03
CA ALA A 71 0.63 -3.36 -0.68
C ALA A 71 0.76 -3.52 -2.20
N LYS A 72 -0.30 -3.15 -2.93
CA LYS A 72 -0.34 -3.16 -4.39
C LYS A 72 -0.40 -1.73 -4.90
N PHE A 73 0.56 -1.39 -5.75
CA PHE A 73 0.69 -0.07 -6.35
C PHE A 73 0.51 -0.15 -7.87
N PRO A 74 0.17 0.96 -8.54
CA PRO A 74 0.30 1.08 -9.98
C PRO A 74 1.71 0.72 -10.46
N ALA A 75 1.86 0.43 -11.76
CA ALA A 75 3.17 0.11 -12.34
C ALA A 75 4.19 1.22 -12.03
N ALA A 76 5.42 0.83 -11.65
CA ALA A 76 6.48 1.78 -11.30
C ALA A 76 7.09 2.46 -12.54
N ALA A 77 7.21 1.71 -13.65
CA ALA A 77 7.69 2.23 -14.93
C ALA A 77 6.61 3.13 -15.58
N PRO A 78 6.93 4.39 -15.94
CA PRO A 78 5.98 5.31 -16.56
C PRO A 78 5.32 4.74 -17.82
N ASP A 79 6.11 4.14 -18.72
CA ASP A 79 5.62 3.56 -19.98
C ASP A 79 4.58 2.45 -19.74
N ASN A 80 4.79 1.60 -18.73
CA ASN A 80 3.83 0.57 -18.37
C ASN A 80 2.54 1.16 -17.79
N ARG A 81 2.64 2.29 -17.07
CA ARG A 81 1.48 2.99 -16.51
C ARG A 81 0.67 3.67 -17.62
N GLU A 82 1.33 4.29 -18.58
CA GLU A 82 0.69 4.87 -19.77
C GLU A 82 -0.05 3.79 -20.57
N ILE A 83 0.59 2.65 -20.82
CA ILE A 83 -0.07 1.48 -21.44
C ILE A 83 -1.29 1.06 -20.60
N ALA A 84 -1.16 0.98 -19.27
CA ALA A 84 -2.26 0.58 -18.40
C ALA A 84 -3.46 1.53 -18.46
N GLU A 85 -3.20 2.83 -18.59
CA GLU A 85 -4.23 3.86 -18.75
C GLU A 85 -4.89 3.80 -20.12
N VAL A 86 -4.10 3.68 -21.20
CA VAL A 86 -4.60 3.57 -22.59
C VAL A 86 -5.52 2.35 -22.75
N PHE A 87 -5.14 1.21 -22.19
CA PHE A 87 -5.95 -0.01 -22.22
C PHE A 87 -6.99 -0.10 -21.10
N ARG A 88 -7.13 0.95 -20.27
CA ARG A 88 -8.13 1.07 -19.21
C ARG A 88 -8.06 -0.04 -18.16
N PHE A 89 -6.88 -0.58 -17.88
CA PHE A 89 -6.69 -1.67 -16.93
C PHE A 89 -6.90 -1.28 -15.45
N TYR A 90 -7.01 0.01 -15.15
CA TYR A 90 -7.35 0.52 -13.82
C TYR A 90 -8.80 1.00 -13.71
N GLU A 91 -9.62 0.81 -14.75
CA GLU A 91 -11.04 1.17 -14.70
C GLU A 91 -11.79 0.34 -13.67
N ILE A 92 -12.71 0.99 -12.95
CA ILE A 92 -13.66 0.32 -12.06
C ILE A 92 -14.96 0.16 -12.85
N GLU A 93 -15.40 -1.07 -13.06
CA GLU A 93 -16.69 -1.35 -13.71
C GLU A 93 -17.85 -0.89 -12.81
N THR A 94 -18.86 -0.26 -13.42
CA THR A 94 -20.06 0.27 -12.75
C THR A 94 -21.29 -0.58 -13.07
#